data_AF-A0A2E0VGJ2-F1
#
_entry.id   AF-A0A2E0VGJ2-F1
#
_cell.length_a   1.000
_cell.length_b   1.000
_cell.length_c   1.000
_cell.angle_alpha   90.00
_cell.angle_beta   90.00
_cell.angle_gamma   90.00
#
_symmetry.space_group_name_H-M   'P 1'
#
loop_
_entity.id
_entity.type
_entity.pdbx_description
1 polymer ?
#
loop_
_entity_poly.entity_id
_entity_poly.type
_entity_poly.pdbx_seq_one_letter_code
_entity_poly.pdbx_strand_id
1 'polypeptide(L)'
;MQNINPRVVTGQAQIRPQTAALDNPLYYLENARTVINWVMAYHGDLLTDSEMARLEQLLALPQPSQALLMRLVMRSSDLFRLRGLNYPELGQPVAEALAPLVSDHWIDPDPKLTFEELCYLLRRSELAAAFAQALNNAGLKTNATKAVIEEALHTHLCGDERTLAGWWQGCDDQAIRLCDEPLFERIRLMFFGNLRQSWSEFVITELGHQRYEPVPLSPESRAFNRRGDVDQYLAIHACRQRLDDAVTAEDCQVLRSRLPEDTGSNPWLSHRRARLLFDLGQKLERAGELVLARDSYREAWTPDARVRYFRLLEKMAPATEVWPLIERAETEAETDSERQRLGRIRQRVAKKAGIRARPKPPVNSLTVQTLELPSAPAVSVEQQVALTLADQGGHCFYVENTLFNSLFGLLFWPTIFAPLPGAFFHPFQAGPADLYREDFVGRRREQIEDSLLTLEQGDYRQRILQHWQTRHGVANPFVHWPA
;
A
#
# COMPACT_ATOMS: atom_id res chain seq x y z
N MET A 1 39.60 -29.24 33.12
CA MET A 1 38.97 -28.12 33.83
C MET A 1 39.30 -26.83 33.09
N GLN A 2 38.40 -26.38 32.20
CA GLN A 2 38.34 -25.00 31.74
C GLN A 2 36.91 -24.79 31.22
N ASN A 3 36.16 -24.03 32.00
CA ASN A 3 34.78 -23.62 31.74
C ASN A 3 34.75 -22.70 30.52
N ILE A 4 34.04 -23.10 29.48
CA ILE A 4 33.50 -22.19 28.47
C ILE A 4 32.06 -21.92 28.90
N ASN A 5 31.85 -20.75 29.52
CA ASN A 5 30.53 -20.24 29.86
C ASN A 5 29.81 -19.82 28.57
N PRO A 6 28.67 -20.41 28.20
CA PRO A 6 27.77 -19.79 27.24
C PRO A 6 27.18 -18.54 27.89
N ARG A 7 27.38 -17.38 27.26
CA ARG A 7 26.66 -16.15 27.61
C ARG A 7 25.17 -16.39 27.37
N VAL A 8 24.48 -16.75 28.45
CA VAL A 8 23.03 -16.64 28.56
C VAL A 8 22.70 -15.16 28.46
N VAL A 9 22.10 -14.74 27.35
CA VAL A 9 21.48 -13.42 27.20
C VAL A 9 20.15 -13.49 27.95
N THR A 10 20.22 -13.33 29.27
CA THR A 10 19.05 -13.10 30.12
C THR A 10 18.61 -11.64 29.99
N GLY A 11 17.38 -11.43 29.52
CA GLY A 11 16.59 -10.24 29.79
C GLY A 11 16.90 -9.01 28.93
N GLN A 12 16.60 -9.04 27.63
CA GLN A 12 16.28 -7.80 26.93
C GLN A 12 14.84 -7.42 27.27
N ALA A 13 14.68 -6.33 28.03
CA ALA A 13 13.39 -5.65 28.14
C ALA A 13 12.82 -5.41 26.73
N GLN A 14 11.52 -5.61 26.53
CA GLN A 14 10.83 -5.27 25.27
C GLN A 14 11.06 -3.79 24.95
N ILE A 15 12.05 -3.47 24.12
CA ILE A 15 12.28 -2.10 23.65
C ILE A 15 11.21 -1.83 22.61
N ARG A 16 10.00 -1.43 23.01
CA ARG A 16 9.03 -0.93 22.05
C ARG A 16 9.63 0.31 21.37
N PRO A 17 9.58 0.44 20.04
CA PRO A 17 9.95 1.67 19.39
C PRO A 17 9.01 2.76 19.93
N GLN A 18 9.58 3.68 20.70
CA GLN A 18 8.88 4.82 21.25
C GLN A 18 8.86 5.93 20.21
N THR A 19 7.77 6.67 20.21
CA THR A 19 7.63 7.85 19.39
C THR A 19 8.31 9.03 20.11
N ALA A 20 8.89 9.95 19.35
CA ALA A 20 9.58 11.13 19.85
C ALA A 20 8.67 12.35 20.08
N ALA A 21 8.68 12.92 21.28
CA ALA A 21 7.79 14.04 21.64
C ALA A 21 7.73 15.16 20.58
N LEU A 22 6.52 15.56 20.18
CA LEU A 22 6.30 16.48 19.06
C LEU A 22 6.81 17.92 19.30
N ASP A 23 7.06 18.28 20.55
CA ASP A 23 7.69 19.55 20.92
C ASP A 23 9.21 19.55 20.63
N ASN A 24 9.82 18.39 20.37
CA ASN A 24 11.16 18.27 19.83
C ASN A 24 11.17 18.63 18.33
N PRO A 25 11.87 19.69 17.89
CA PRO A 25 11.92 20.07 16.48
C PRO A 25 12.55 19.00 15.58
N LEU A 26 13.25 18.01 16.15
CA LEU A 26 13.89 16.89 15.46
C LEU A 26 13.16 15.55 15.70
N TYR A 27 11.90 15.55 16.13
CA TYR A 27 11.12 14.33 16.39
C TYR A 27 11.19 13.32 15.22
N TYR A 28 11.19 13.82 13.98
CA TYR A 28 11.21 12.99 12.78
C TYR A 28 12.53 12.22 12.63
N LEU A 29 13.65 12.81 13.08
CA LEU A 29 14.96 12.15 13.08
C LEU A 29 15.01 11.06 14.16
N GLU A 30 14.48 11.32 15.35
CA GLU A 30 14.40 10.32 16.41
C GLU A 30 13.54 9.12 16.00
N ASN A 31 12.37 9.38 15.40
CA ASN A 31 11.51 8.34 14.85
C ASN A 31 12.24 7.53 13.75
N ALA A 32 12.96 8.21 12.84
CA ALA A 32 13.76 7.54 11.82
C ALA A 32 14.86 6.65 12.42
N ARG A 33 15.61 7.16 13.41
CA ARG A 33 16.64 6.40 14.13
C ARG A 33 16.06 5.18 14.82
N THR A 34 14.88 5.31 15.43
CA THR A 34 14.16 4.20 16.05
C THR A 34 13.83 3.10 15.03
N VAL A 35 13.33 3.46 13.85
CA VAL A 35 13.06 2.50 12.76
C VAL A 35 14.35 1.83 12.27
N ILE A 36 15.39 2.61 11.98
CA ILE A 36 16.66 2.10 11.46
C ILE A 36 17.29 1.12 12.46
N ASN A 37 17.41 1.52 13.73
CA ASN A 37 17.96 0.68 14.79
C ASN A 37 17.12 -0.60 15.00
N TRP A 38 15.79 -0.50 14.92
CA TRP A 38 14.91 -1.67 15.01
C TRP A 38 15.18 -2.66 13.89
N VAL A 39 15.25 -2.19 12.65
CA VAL A 39 15.50 -3.04 11.49
C VAL A 39 16.89 -3.67 11.57
N MET A 40 17.93 -2.91 11.95
CA MET A 40 19.28 -3.44 12.15
C MET A 40 19.32 -4.52 13.24
N ALA A 41 18.61 -4.34 14.35
CA ALA A 41 18.64 -5.28 15.48
C ALA A 41 17.80 -6.55 15.26
N TYR A 42 16.61 -6.43 14.66
CA TYR A 42 15.64 -7.53 14.56
C TYR A 42 15.54 -8.15 13.17
N HIS A 43 16.02 -7.46 12.13
CA HIS A 43 15.93 -7.89 10.73
C HIS A 43 17.25 -7.72 9.97
N GLY A 44 18.37 -7.50 10.67
CA GLY A 44 19.68 -7.32 10.07
C GLY A 44 20.14 -8.53 9.26
N ASP A 45 19.65 -9.73 9.59
CA ASP A 45 19.87 -10.97 8.83
C ASP A 45 19.30 -10.95 7.39
N LEU A 46 18.39 -10.02 7.11
CA LEU A 46 17.80 -9.83 5.79
C LEU A 46 18.50 -8.73 4.97
N LEU A 47 19.44 -8.00 5.57
CA LEU A 47 20.28 -6.99 4.92
C LEU A 47 21.58 -7.62 4.40
N THR A 48 22.13 -7.06 3.34
CA THR A 48 23.51 -7.36 2.93
C THR A 48 24.50 -6.62 3.82
N ASP A 49 25.74 -7.08 3.87
CA ASP A 49 26.83 -6.40 4.57
C ASP A 49 27.00 -4.94 4.11
N SER A 50 26.79 -4.68 2.82
CA SER A 50 26.84 -3.32 2.24
C SER A 50 25.70 -2.44 2.76
N GLU A 51 24.45 -2.92 2.75
CA GLU A 51 23.30 -2.18 3.28
C GLU A 51 23.44 -1.94 4.79
N MET A 52 23.94 -2.93 5.52
CA MET A 52 24.21 -2.83 6.96
C MET A 52 25.24 -1.73 7.25
N ALA A 53 26.37 -1.74 6.53
CA ALA A 53 27.41 -0.71 6.65
C ALA A 53 26.91 0.68 6.26
N ARG A 54 26.04 0.79 5.23
CA ARG A 54 25.41 2.08 4.86
C ARG A 54 24.55 2.63 6.00
N LEU A 55 23.75 1.81 6.67
CA LEU A 55 22.95 2.27 7.82
C LEU A 55 23.82 2.69 9.01
N GLU A 56 24.90 1.95 9.29
CA GLU A 56 25.87 2.32 10.33
C GLU A 56 26.54 3.66 10.00
N GLN A 57 26.93 3.88 8.74
CA GLN A 57 27.47 5.15 8.27
C GLN A 57 26.47 6.29 8.44
N LEU A 58 25.20 6.07 8.10
CA LEU A 58 24.14 7.06 8.31
C LEU A 58 24.03 7.46 9.79
N LEU A 59 24.00 6.49 10.69
CA LEU A 59 23.90 6.75 12.13
C LEU A 59 25.14 7.43 12.71
N ALA A 60 26.30 7.30 12.06
CA ALA A 60 27.55 7.96 12.43
C ALA A 60 27.68 9.41 11.90
N LEU A 61 26.85 9.84 10.95
CA LEU A 61 26.87 11.21 10.42
C LEU A 61 26.61 12.26 11.52
N PRO A 62 27.03 13.52 11.34
CA PRO A 62 26.61 14.62 12.21
C PRO A 62 25.08 14.75 12.25
N GLN A 63 24.52 15.09 13.42
CA GLN A 63 23.07 15.19 13.60
C GLN A 63 22.36 16.10 12.57
N PRO A 64 22.88 17.29 12.21
CA PRO A 64 22.26 18.12 11.17
C PRO A 64 22.22 17.43 9.80
N SER A 65 23.23 16.64 9.44
CA SER A 65 23.27 15.87 8.20
C SER A 65 22.27 14.72 8.21
N GLN A 66 22.17 13.98 9.32
CA GLN A 66 21.14 12.95 9.48
C GLN A 66 19.73 13.55 9.37
N ALA A 67 19.50 14.69 10.04
CA ALA A 67 18.23 15.40 10.00
C ALA A 67 17.88 15.86 8.58
N LEU A 68 18.82 16.46 7.85
CA LEU A 68 18.62 16.87 6.46
C LEU A 68 18.31 15.67 5.57
N LEU A 69 19.08 14.58 5.67
CA LEU A 69 18.85 13.37 4.87
C LEU A 69 17.45 12.81 5.12
N MET A 70 17.04 12.67 6.38
CA MET A 70 15.70 12.15 6.70
C MET A 70 14.58 13.11 6.26
N ARG A 71 14.80 14.43 6.29
CA ARG A 71 13.84 15.39 5.70
C ARG A 71 13.64 15.14 4.21
N LEU A 72 14.71 14.86 3.47
CA LEU A 72 14.62 14.58 2.04
C LEU A 72 13.95 13.23 1.77
N VAL A 73 14.32 12.17 2.48
CA VAL A 73 13.71 10.83 2.39
C VAL A 73 12.20 10.85 2.67
N MET A 74 11.74 11.74 3.56
CA MET A 74 10.32 11.86 3.91
C MET A 74 9.49 12.67 2.89
N ARG A 75 10.11 13.27 1.87
CA ARG A 75 9.41 13.96 0.78
C ARG A 75 9.11 13.00 -0.37
N SER A 76 8.11 13.33 -1.18
CA SER A 76 7.63 12.48 -2.28
C SER A 76 8.50 12.50 -3.54
N SER A 77 9.68 13.11 -3.51
CA SER A 77 10.57 13.24 -4.67
C SER A 77 12.00 12.96 -4.22
N ASP A 78 12.82 12.44 -5.13
CA ASP A 78 14.26 12.26 -4.96
C ASP A 78 15.06 13.51 -5.38
N LEU A 79 14.44 14.47 -6.07
CA LEU A 79 15.12 15.57 -6.73
C LEU A 79 14.69 16.94 -6.17
N PHE A 80 15.66 17.77 -5.80
CA PHE A 80 15.41 19.02 -5.09
C PHE A 80 16.25 20.18 -5.61
N ARG A 81 15.70 21.40 -5.47
CA ARG A 81 16.44 22.65 -5.64
C ARG A 81 17.03 23.08 -4.30
N LEU A 82 18.34 23.35 -4.25
CA LEU A 82 19.02 23.73 -3.02
C LEU A 82 18.43 25.01 -2.41
N ARG A 83 18.12 26.03 -3.23
CA ARG A 83 17.43 27.27 -2.76
C ARG A 83 16.09 27.02 -2.07
N GLY A 84 15.44 25.90 -2.39
CA GLY A 84 14.12 25.53 -1.87
C GLY A 84 14.16 24.80 -0.53
N LEU A 85 15.35 24.48 -0.02
CA LEU A 85 15.54 23.78 1.24
C LEU A 85 15.79 24.81 2.36
N ASN A 86 14.85 24.89 3.30
CA ASN A 86 14.95 25.75 4.47
C ASN A 86 14.49 24.99 5.71
N TYR A 87 15.44 24.66 6.58
CA TYR A 87 15.23 23.86 7.80
C TYR A 87 15.96 24.52 8.98
N PRO A 88 15.34 25.51 9.64
CA PRO A 88 15.95 26.21 10.77
C PRO A 88 16.34 25.28 11.93
N GLU A 89 15.61 24.17 12.10
CA GLU A 89 15.85 23.17 13.13
C GLU A 89 17.21 22.47 13.04
N LEU A 90 17.91 22.57 11.90
CA LEU A 90 19.25 22.00 11.73
C LEU A 90 20.32 22.75 12.55
N GLY A 91 20.04 23.99 12.97
CA GLY A 91 20.98 24.83 13.72
C GLY A 91 22.17 25.35 12.92
N GLN A 92 22.23 25.07 11.61
CA GLN A 92 23.30 25.49 10.70
C GLN A 92 22.78 25.62 9.26
N PRO A 93 23.50 26.32 8.36
CA PRO A 93 23.13 26.40 6.94
C PRO A 93 22.99 25.03 6.28
N VAL A 94 22.00 24.88 5.39
CA VAL A 94 21.75 23.62 4.66
C VAL A 94 22.99 23.15 3.90
N ALA A 95 23.75 24.08 3.30
CA ALA A 95 24.99 23.76 2.58
C ALA A 95 26.04 23.06 3.48
N GLU A 96 26.15 23.45 4.75
CA GLU A 96 27.06 22.81 5.72
C GLU A 96 26.57 21.42 6.14
N ALA A 97 25.25 21.27 6.37
CA ALA A 97 24.65 19.97 6.66
C ALA A 97 24.71 19.00 5.46
N LEU A 98 24.76 19.54 4.24
CA LEU A 98 24.83 18.78 3.00
C LEU A 98 26.23 18.21 2.71
N ALA A 99 27.30 18.90 3.12
CA ALA A 99 28.66 18.51 2.76
C ALA A 99 29.04 17.06 3.15
N PRO A 100 28.73 16.56 4.37
CA PRO A 100 28.96 15.15 4.71
C PRO A 100 28.13 14.19 3.85
N LEU A 101 26.90 14.56 3.48
CA LEU A 101 26.01 13.73 2.66
C LEU A 101 26.55 13.56 1.23
N VAL A 102 27.17 14.60 0.68
CA VAL A 102 27.82 14.55 -0.63
C VAL A 102 29.11 13.73 -0.56
N SER A 103 29.94 13.95 0.47
CA SER A 103 31.18 13.19 0.68
C SER A 103 30.93 11.69 0.79
N ASP A 104 29.83 11.32 1.43
CA ASP A 104 29.44 9.93 1.67
C ASP A 104 28.45 9.39 0.63
N HIS A 105 28.24 10.10 -0.49
CA HIS A 105 27.38 9.67 -1.61
C HIS A 105 25.92 9.38 -1.23
N TRP A 106 25.39 10.02 -0.20
CA TRP A 106 23.95 10.04 0.08
C TRP A 106 23.20 11.03 -0.82
N ILE A 107 23.91 12.02 -1.34
CA ILE A 107 23.38 13.04 -2.24
C ILE A 107 24.32 13.20 -3.44
N ASP A 108 23.75 13.15 -4.64
CA ASP A 108 24.40 13.66 -5.84
C ASP A 108 24.21 15.19 -5.90
N PRO A 109 25.29 15.99 -5.79
CA PRO A 109 25.19 17.44 -5.79
C PRO A 109 24.98 18.03 -7.19
N ASP A 110 25.20 17.28 -8.28
CA ASP A 110 25.06 17.82 -9.65
C ASP A 110 24.48 16.76 -10.60
N PRO A 111 23.25 16.29 -10.33
CA PRO A 111 22.65 15.21 -11.08
C PRO A 111 22.36 15.65 -12.52
N LYS A 112 22.50 14.71 -13.44
CA LYS A 112 21.92 14.86 -14.77
C LYS A 112 20.40 14.78 -14.66
N LEU A 113 19.74 15.70 -15.35
CA LEU A 113 18.30 15.87 -15.39
C LEU A 113 17.82 15.58 -16.81
N THR A 114 16.78 14.76 -16.93
CA THR A 114 15.98 14.74 -18.16
C THR A 114 15.21 16.05 -18.32
N PHE A 115 14.66 16.29 -19.50
CA PHE A 115 13.83 17.47 -19.73
C PHE A 115 12.56 17.45 -18.85
N GLU A 116 11.96 16.29 -18.62
CA GLU A 116 10.78 16.09 -17.78
C GLU A 116 11.09 16.40 -16.31
N GLU A 117 12.23 15.93 -15.80
CA GLU A 117 12.70 16.22 -14.45
C GLU A 117 13.02 17.72 -14.26
N LEU A 118 13.63 18.35 -15.27
CA LEU A 118 13.86 19.79 -15.29
C LEU A 118 12.54 20.55 -15.20
N CYS A 119 11.55 20.13 -15.99
CA CYS A 119 10.22 20.73 -15.98
C CYS A 119 9.52 20.51 -14.64
N TYR A 120 9.69 19.35 -14.00
CA TYR A 120 9.21 19.13 -12.64
C TYR A 120 9.80 20.13 -11.63
N LEU A 121 11.12 20.36 -11.69
CA LEU A 121 11.82 21.26 -10.76
C LEU A 121 11.52 22.75 -10.97
N LEU A 122 11.44 23.20 -12.23
CA LEU A 122 11.37 24.61 -12.55
C LEU A 122 9.93 25.13 -12.56
N ARG A 123 9.77 26.37 -12.07
CA ARG A 123 8.52 27.11 -12.24
C ARG A 123 8.37 27.57 -13.69
N ARG A 124 7.14 27.88 -14.08
CA ARG A 124 6.82 28.38 -15.43
C ARG A 124 7.64 29.61 -15.83
N SER A 125 7.91 30.53 -14.91
CA SER A 125 8.75 31.71 -15.17
C SER A 125 10.21 31.35 -15.39
N GLU A 126 10.71 30.35 -14.66
CA GLU A 126 12.10 29.88 -14.75
C GLU A 126 12.32 29.11 -16.05
N LEU A 127 11.38 28.26 -16.47
CA LEU A 127 11.42 27.62 -17.80
C LEU A 127 11.42 28.65 -18.92
N ALA A 128 10.59 29.68 -18.81
CA ALA A 128 10.55 30.76 -19.80
C ALA A 128 11.87 31.53 -19.86
N ALA A 129 12.57 31.71 -18.72
CA ALA A 129 13.88 32.34 -18.68
C ALA A 129 14.98 31.44 -19.25
N ALA A 130 15.00 30.16 -18.84
CA ALA A 130 15.99 29.18 -19.27
C ALA A 130 15.97 28.95 -20.79
N PHE A 131 14.78 28.95 -21.39
CA PHE A 131 14.58 28.65 -22.81
C PHE A 131 14.09 29.86 -23.62
N ALA A 132 14.35 31.09 -23.17
CA ALA A 132 13.81 32.30 -23.79
C ALA A 132 14.05 32.38 -25.31
N GLN A 133 15.26 32.02 -25.77
CA GLN A 133 15.59 32.03 -27.20
C GLN A 133 14.83 30.95 -27.98
N ALA A 134 14.74 29.73 -27.44
CA ALA A 134 14.02 28.63 -28.09
C ALA A 134 12.51 28.92 -28.17
N LEU A 135 11.93 29.49 -27.12
CA LEU A 135 10.52 29.86 -27.07
C LEU A 135 10.17 31.01 -28.03
N ASN A 136 11.06 32.00 -28.15
CA ASN A 136 10.90 33.07 -29.14
C ASN A 136 10.94 32.53 -30.58
N ASN A 137 11.86 31.61 -30.87
CA ASN A 137 11.95 30.96 -32.19
C ASN A 137 10.72 30.10 -32.51
N ALA A 138 10.11 29.49 -31.50
CA ALA A 138 8.86 28.74 -31.62
C ALA A 138 7.61 29.65 -31.71
N GLY A 139 7.75 30.98 -31.64
CA GLY A 139 6.63 31.92 -31.75
C GLY A 139 5.66 31.90 -30.57
N LEU A 140 6.08 31.37 -29.41
CA LEU A 140 5.24 31.26 -28.23
C LEU A 140 5.03 32.62 -27.55
N LYS A 141 3.79 32.88 -27.14
CA LYS A 141 3.45 34.09 -26.38
C LYS A 141 4.07 34.02 -24.98
N THR A 142 4.46 35.18 -24.44
CA THR A 142 5.05 35.30 -23.09
C THR A 142 4.15 34.82 -21.96
N ASN A 143 2.83 34.72 -22.18
CA ASN A 143 1.84 34.22 -21.23
C ASN A 143 1.47 32.73 -21.42
N ALA A 144 2.22 31.98 -22.24
CA ALA A 144 2.02 30.55 -22.39
C ALA A 144 2.03 29.82 -21.03
N THR A 145 1.16 28.82 -20.90
CA THR A 145 1.09 27.97 -19.71
C THR A 145 2.31 27.05 -19.66
N LYS A 146 2.60 26.49 -18.49
CA LYS A 146 3.73 25.56 -18.29
C LYS A 146 3.62 24.35 -19.22
N ALA A 147 2.43 23.75 -19.32
CA ALA A 147 2.18 22.62 -20.22
C ALA A 147 2.45 22.94 -21.70
N VAL A 148 2.07 24.14 -22.17
CA VAL A 148 2.32 24.55 -23.56
C VAL A 148 3.82 24.77 -23.82
N ILE A 149 4.55 25.30 -22.83
CA ILE A 149 6.02 25.43 -22.90
C ILE A 149 6.68 24.06 -22.95
N GLU A 150 6.24 23.14 -22.08
CA GLU A 150 6.74 21.76 -22.04
C GLU A 150 6.51 21.05 -23.38
N GLU A 151 5.29 21.06 -23.91
CA GLU A 151 4.94 20.42 -25.19
C GLU A 151 5.77 20.95 -26.37
N ALA A 152 5.96 22.27 -26.45
CA ALA A 152 6.71 22.88 -27.55
C ALA A 152 8.20 22.52 -27.53
N LEU A 153 8.78 22.38 -26.33
CA LEU A 153 10.20 22.07 -26.14
C LEU A 153 10.47 20.56 -26.15
N HIS A 154 9.51 19.74 -25.73
CA HIS A 154 9.64 18.30 -25.57
C HIS A 154 10.12 17.62 -26.87
N THR A 155 9.56 17.97 -28.04
CA THR A 155 9.94 17.37 -29.32
C THR A 155 11.43 17.48 -29.65
N HIS A 156 12.12 18.51 -29.15
CA HIS A 156 13.53 18.77 -29.45
C HIS A 156 14.48 18.39 -28.33
N LEU A 157 13.98 18.31 -27.10
CA LEU A 157 14.79 18.14 -25.89
C LEU A 157 14.51 16.83 -25.14
N CYS A 158 13.47 16.08 -25.53
CA CYS A 158 13.19 14.78 -24.94
C CYS A 158 14.36 13.82 -25.22
N GLY A 159 14.77 13.10 -24.19
CA GLY A 159 15.90 12.16 -24.24
C GLY A 159 17.28 12.77 -23.99
N ASP A 160 17.41 14.11 -23.95
CA ASP A 160 18.64 14.76 -23.51
C ASP A 160 18.77 14.71 -21.98
N GLU A 161 20.01 14.52 -21.50
CA GLU A 161 20.35 14.55 -20.08
C GLU A 161 21.47 15.54 -19.83
N ARG A 162 21.20 16.56 -19.01
CA ARG A 162 22.17 17.61 -18.67
C ARG A 162 22.02 18.01 -17.21
N THR A 163 23.08 18.56 -16.62
CA THR A 163 22.99 19.16 -15.30
C THR A 163 22.13 20.43 -15.36
N LEU A 164 21.68 20.92 -14.20
CA LEU A 164 20.88 22.13 -14.14
C LEU A 164 21.57 23.33 -14.81
N ALA A 165 22.86 23.52 -14.56
CA ALA A 165 23.65 24.57 -15.19
C ALA A 165 23.79 24.37 -16.71
N GLY A 166 23.84 23.11 -17.16
CA GLY A 166 23.83 22.76 -18.59
C GLY A 166 22.52 23.12 -19.29
N TRP A 167 21.38 22.96 -18.60
CA TRP A 167 20.06 23.34 -19.10
C TRP A 167 19.80 24.85 -19.04
N TRP A 168 20.17 25.48 -17.93
CA TRP A 168 19.96 26.90 -17.69
C TRP A 168 21.28 27.59 -17.36
N GLN A 169 21.95 28.06 -18.42
CA GLN A 169 23.19 28.81 -18.31
C GLN A 169 22.97 30.08 -17.48
N GLY A 170 23.79 30.27 -16.44
CA GLY A 170 23.67 31.40 -15.51
C GLY A 170 22.65 31.21 -14.38
N CYS A 171 22.12 30.00 -14.17
CA CYS A 171 21.31 29.70 -12.99
C CYS A 171 22.17 29.74 -11.71
N ASP A 172 21.85 30.66 -10.79
CA ASP A 172 22.43 30.70 -9.44
C ASP A 172 21.65 29.78 -8.49
N ASP A 173 21.67 28.49 -8.78
CA ASP A 173 21.14 27.43 -7.92
C ASP A 173 21.72 26.08 -8.31
N GLN A 174 21.48 25.11 -7.45
CA GLN A 174 21.90 23.74 -7.62
C GLN A 174 20.69 22.81 -7.53
N ALA A 175 20.67 21.81 -8.40
CA ALA A 175 19.80 20.65 -8.22
C ALA A 175 20.59 19.60 -7.43
N ILE A 176 19.94 18.90 -6.52
CA ILE A 176 20.53 17.77 -5.79
C ILE A 176 19.60 16.57 -5.92
N ARG A 177 20.16 15.36 -5.95
CA ARG A 177 19.39 14.11 -5.98
C ARG A 177 19.71 13.23 -4.78
N LEU A 178 18.68 12.72 -4.12
CA LEU A 178 18.77 11.70 -3.10
C LEU A 178 19.28 10.39 -3.72
N CYS A 179 20.34 9.86 -3.15
CA CYS A 179 20.86 8.53 -3.49
C CYS A 179 20.27 7.47 -2.55
N ASP A 180 20.38 6.20 -2.93
CA ASP A 180 19.99 5.04 -2.11
C ASP A 180 18.51 5.00 -1.68
N GLU A 181 17.59 5.59 -2.45
CA GLU A 181 16.14 5.43 -2.26
C GLU A 181 15.72 3.95 -2.09
N PRO A 182 16.26 2.97 -2.86
CA PRO A 182 15.95 1.56 -2.67
C PRO A 182 16.27 1.01 -1.27
N LEU A 183 17.30 1.54 -0.61
CA LEU A 183 17.62 1.18 0.77
C LEU A 183 16.56 1.70 1.73
N PHE A 184 16.18 2.98 1.62
CA PHE A 184 15.15 3.56 2.48
C PHE A 184 13.78 2.89 2.30
N GLU A 185 13.40 2.56 1.06
CA GLU A 185 12.20 1.78 0.79
C GLU A 185 12.27 0.38 1.41
N ARG A 186 13.42 -0.29 1.31
CA ARG A 186 13.63 -1.60 1.95
C ARG A 186 13.46 -1.51 3.47
N ILE A 187 14.08 -0.53 4.14
CA ILE A 187 13.95 -0.37 5.60
C ILE A 187 12.51 -0.07 5.99
N ARG A 188 11.83 0.82 5.25
CA ARG A 188 10.41 1.14 5.46
C ARG A 188 9.55 -0.12 5.33
N LEU A 189 9.77 -0.92 4.29
CA LEU A 189 9.07 -2.19 4.08
C LEU A 189 9.31 -3.17 5.22
N MET A 190 10.57 -3.34 5.64
CA MET A 190 10.93 -4.31 6.68
C MET A 190 10.34 -3.94 8.02
N PHE A 191 10.26 -2.64 8.34
CA PHE A 191 9.65 -2.15 9.57
C PHE A 191 8.12 -2.26 9.55
N PHE A 192 7.45 -1.69 8.54
CA PHE A 192 5.99 -1.64 8.49
C PHE A 192 5.33 -2.89 7.88
N GLY A 193 6.12 -3.81 7.31
CA GLY A 193 5.60 -4.96 6.56
C GLY A 193 4.81 -4.57 5.30
N ASN A 194 4.73 -3.28 4.99
CA ASN A 194 4.03 -2.74 3.84
C ASN A 194 4.58 -1.36 3.44
N LEU A 195 4.34 -0.96 2.19
CA LEU A 195 4.73 0.37 1.67
C LEU A 195 3.58 1.38 1.60
N ARG A 196 2.44 1.12 2.26
CA ARG A 196 1.35 2.11 2.40
C ARG A 196 1.60 3.05 3.59
N GLN A 197 2.18 2.53 4.67
CA GLN A 197 2.62 3.33 5.80
C GLN A 197 3.93 4.06 5.46
N SER A 198 4.03 5.31 5.92
CA SER A 198 5.19 6.18 5.73
C SER A 198 5.91 6.41 7.06
N TRP A 199 7.10 7.01 6.98
CA TRP A 199 7.87 7.46 8.13
C TRP A 199 7.10 8.44 9.05
N SER A 200 6.02 9.07 8.56
CA SER A 200 5.19 10.00 9.34
C SER A 200 4.09 9.33 10.17
N GLU A 201 3.92 8.00 10.09
CA GLU A 201 2.93 7.27 10.91
C GLU A 201 3.15 7.48 12.42
N PHE A 202 4.41 7.62 12.83
CA PHE A 202 4.80 7.96 14.20
C PHE A 202 4.14 9.27 14.67
N VAL A 203 4.08 10.29 13.80
CA VAL A 203 3.50 11.60 14.10
C VAL A 203 1.99 11.52 14.29
N ILE A 204 1.31 10.74 13.45
CA ILE A 204 -0.14 10.54 13.55
C ILE A 204 -0.50 9.88 14.90
N THR A 205 0.33 8.94 15.33
CA THR A 205 0.18 8.26 16.63
C THR A 205 0.37 9.24 17.79
N GLU A 206 1.38 10.10 17.73
CA GLU A 206 1.72 11.06 18.79
C GLU A 206 0.77 12.21 18.93
N LEU A 207 0.13 12.64 17.84
CA LEU A 207 -0.95 13.62 17.88
C LEU A 207 -2.21 13.09 18.58
N GLY A 208 -2.21 11.83 19.01
CA GLY A 208 -3.34 11.18 19.68
C GLY A 208 -4.50 10.85 18.75
N HIS A 209 -4.32 11.04 17.43
CA HIS A 209 -5.34 10.71 16.43
C HIS A 209 -5.58 9.19 16.33
N GLN A 210 -4.57 8.38 16.66
CA GLN A 210 -4.67 6.94 16.59
C GLN A 210 -3.93 6.27 17.76
N ARG A 211 -4.66 5.48 18.55
CA ARG A 211 -4.08 4.66 19.63
C ARG A 211 -4.05 3.21 19.18
N TYR A 212 -2.94 2.49 19.39
CA TYR A 212 -2.82 1.08 19.00
C TYR A 212 -2.87 0.16 20.21
N GLU A 213 -3.35 -1.07 20.01
CA GLU A 213 -3.37 -2.09 21.06
C GLU A 213 -1.93 -2.53 21.38
N PRO A 214 -1.52 -2.54 22.66
CA PRO A 214 -0.18 -2.94 23.06
C PRO A 214 0.04 -4.46 22.95
N VAL A 215 0.29 -4.96 21.76
CA VAL A 215 0.63 -6.38 21.54
C VAL A 215 2.08 -6.68 21.96
N PRO A 216 2.36 -7.78 22.69
CA PRO A 216 3.71 -8.26 22.94
C PRO A 216 4.45 -8.61 21.65
N LEU A 217 5.65 -8.06 21.47
CA LEU A 217 6.54 -8.40 20.34
C LEU A 217 7.67 -9.33 20.81
N SER A 218 8.08 -10.23 19.92
CA SER A 218 9.15 -11.22 20.09
C SER A 218 10.15 -11.12 18.93
N PRO A 219 11.35 -11.71 18.99
CA PRO A 219 12.25 -11.77 17.83
C PRO A 219 11.63 -12.45 16.59
N GLU A 220 10.65 -13.33 16.79
CA GLU A 220 9.88 -13.99 15.74
C GLU A 220 8.73 -13.12 15.18
N SER A 221 8.47 -11.97 15.81
CA SER A 221 7.54 -10.94 15.35
C SER A 221 8.17 -10.14 14.20
N ARG A 222 8.26 -10.76 13.03
CA ARG A 222 8.80 -10.16 11.81
C ARG A 222 7.88 -10.34 10.61
N ALA A 223 7.80 -9.32 9.76
CA ALA A 223 6.98 -9.36 8.53
C ALA A 223 7.55 -10.31 7.47
N PHE A 224 8.88 -10.41 7.41
CA PHE A 224 9.62 -11.21 6.45
C PHE A 224 10.60 -12.12 7.17
N ASN A 225 10.78 -13.33 6.64
CA ASN A 225 11.74 -14.31 7.17
C ASN A 225 12.92 -14.57 6.23
N ARG A 226 12.84 -14.10 4.97
CA ARG A 226 13.85 -14.32 3.93
C ARG A 226 14.05 -13.03 3.15
N ARG A 227 15.30 -12.68 2.86
CA ARG A 227 15.63 -11.51 2.03
C ARG A 227 14.91 -11.55 0.68
N GLY A 228 14.87 -12.72 0.04
CA GLY A 228 14.19 -12.91 -1.24
C GLY A 228 12.70 -12.53 -1.21
N ASP A 229 12.02 -12.66 -0.06
CA ASP A 229 10.61 -12.24 0.06
C ASP A 229 10.49 -10.71 0.07
N VAL A 230 11.47 -10.01 0.65
CA VAL A 230 11.57 -8.54 0.61
C VAL A 230 11.82 -8.08 -0.82
N ASP A 231 12.78 -8.72 -1.51
CA ASP A 231 13.14 -8.40 -2.89
C ASP A 231 11.95 -8.59 -3.84
N GLN A 232 11.22 -9.70 -3.70
CA GLN A 232 10.01 -9.96 -4.48
C GLN A 232 8.90 -8.95 -4.19
N TYR A 233 8.71 -8.56 -2.92
CA TYR A 233 7.72 -7.54 -2.58
C TYR A 233 8.04 -6.21 -3.27
N LEU A 234 9.31 -5.78 -3.22
CA LEU A 234 9.78 -4.54 -3.84
C LEU A 234 9.63 -4.61 -5.36
N ALA A 235 9.97 -5.74 -5.99
CA ALA A 235 9.78 -5.94 -7.43
C ALA A 235 8.29 -5.86 -7.83
N ILE A 236 7.40 -6.52 -7.08
CA ILE A 236 5.94 -6.44 -7.31
C ILE A 236 5.45 -5.00 -7.10
N HIS A 237 5.97 -4.28 -6.10
CA HIS A 237 5.59 -2.90 -5.86
C HIS A 237 6.03 -1.96 -6.99
N ALA A 238 7.26 -2.09 -7.49
CA ALA A 238 7.75 -1.33 -8.62
C ALA A 238 6.92 -1.61 -9.90
N CYS A 239 6.54 -2.87 -10.12
CA CYS A 239 5.59 -3.21 -11.18
C CYS A 239 4.20 -2.60 -10.92
N ARG A 240 3.76 -2.46 -9.67
CA ARG A 240 2.48 -1.79 -9.39
C ARG A 240 2.54 -0.30 -9.77
N GLN A 241 3.57 0.41 -9.33
CA GLN A 241 3.74 1.85 -9.64
C GLN A 241 3.77 2.08 -11.16
N ARG A 242 4.58 1.30 -11.88
CA ARG A 242 4.62 1.35 -13.35
C ARG A 242 3.29 1.03 -14.00
N LEU A 243 2.47 0.14 -13.42
CA LEU A 243 1.15 -0.15 -13.95
C LEU A 243 0.19 1.03 -13.75
N ASP A 244 0.26 1.72 -12.61
CA ASP A 244 -0.56 2.89 -12.35
C ASP A 244 -0.22 4.01 -13.37
N ASP A 245 1.07 4.17 -13.71
CA ASP A 245 1.56 5.13 -14.72
C ASP A 245 1.37 4.67 -16.18
N ALA A 246 1.15 3.36 -16.43
CA ALA A 246 1.02 2.82 -17.77
C ALA A 246 -0.20 3.39 -18.51
N VAL A 247 0.05 4.00 -19.68
CA VAL A 247 -0.97 4.63 -20.54
C VAL A 247 -1.25 3.77 -21.77
N THR A 248 -0.25 3.05 -22.28
CA THR A 248 -0.35 2.27 -23.52
C THR A 248 -0.44 0.76 -23.28
N ALA A 249 -0.82 0.02 -24.33
CA ALA A 249 -0.82 -1.43 -24.30
C ALA A 249 0.62 -1.98 -24.26
N GLU A 250 1.55 -1.32 -24.95
CA GLU A 250 2.98 -1.65 -24.95
C GLU A 250 3.59 -1.54 -23.55
N ASP A 251 3.25 -0.49 -22.80
CA ASP A 251 3.69 -0.35 -21.39
C ASP A 251 3.26 -1.55 -20.56
N CYS A 252 2.00 -1.98 -20.73
CA CYS A 252 1.43 -3.13 -20.05
C CYS A 252 2.14 -4.45 -20.46
N GLN A 253 2.54 -4.58 -21.73
CA GLN A 253 3.29 -5.75 -22.22
C GLN A 253 4.70 -5.83 -21.63
N VAL A 254 5.43 -4.72 -21.63
CA VAL A 254 6.76 -4.61 -21.02
C VAL A 254 6.67 -4.88 -19.51
N LEU A 255 5.60 -4.41 -18.87
CA LEU A 255 5.38 -4.68 -17.46
C LEU A 255 5.17 -6.17 -17.19
N ARG A 256 4.38 -6.83 -18.05
CA ARG A 256 4.10 -8.26 -17.93
C ARG A 256 5.37 -9.10 -18.01
N SER A 257 6.32 -8.75 -18.88
CA SER A 257 7.59 -9.49 -19.02
C SER A 257 8.57 -9.25 -17.88
N ARG A 258 8.40 -8.16 -17.12
CA ARG A 258 9.22 -7.84 -15.94
C ARG A 258 8.63 -8.35 -14.62
N LEU A 259 7.39 -8.83 -14.65
CA LEU A 259 6.74 -9.38 -13.46
C LEU A 259 7.50 -10.63 -12.99
N PRO A 260 7.86 -10.74 -11.70
CA PRO A 260 8.50 -11.95 -11.18
C PRO A 260 7.68 -13.20 -11.51
N GLU A 261 8.30 -14.27 -12.04
CA GLU A 261 7.58 -15.48 -12.49
C GLU A 261 7.10 -16.35 -11.32
N ASP A 262 7.87 -16.42 -10.24
CA ASP A 262 7.55 -17.24 -9.06
C ASP A 262 7.68 -16.42 -7.76
N THR A 263 6.62 -16.45 -6.94
CA THR A 263 6.62 -15.88 -5.57
C THR A 263 7.12 -16.89 -4.53
N GLY A 264 7.58 -18.05 -4.97
CA GLY A 264 7.90 -19.20 -4.13
C GLY A 264 6.68 -19.64 -3.31
N SER A 265 6.94 -20.18 -2.13
CA SER A 265 5.92 -20.69 -1.22
C SER A 265 5.25 -19.63 -0.34
N ASN A 266 5.49 -18.33 -0.54
CA ASN A 266 4.91 -17.27 0.30
C ASN A 266 3.50 -16.87 -0.19
N PRO A 267 2.41 -17.32 0.48
CA PRO A 267 1.05 -17.15 -0.05
C PRO A 267 0.62 -15.68 -0.15
N TRP A 268 1.17 -14.83 0.72
CA TRP A 268 0.87 -13.41 0.72
C TRP A 268 1.46 -12.69 -0.49
N LEU A 269 2.69 -13.04 -0.89
CA LEU A 269 3.30 -12.50 -2.12
C LEU A 269 2.59 -13.05 -3.37
N SER A 270 2.19 -14.33 -3.36
CA SER A 270 1.37 -14.92 -4.43
C SER A 270 0.07 -14.16 -4.63
N HIS A 271 -0.66 -13.85 -3.55
CA HIS A 271 -1.88 -13.08 -3.63
C HIS A 271 -1.66 -11.66 -4.18
N ARG A 272 -0.57 -11.01 -3.74
CA ARG A 272 -0.22 -9.66 -4.19
C ARG A 272 0.12 -9.62 -5.68
N ARG A 273 0.86 -10.62 -6.15
CA ARG A 273 1.14 -10.83 -7.58
C ARG A 273 -0.12 -11.12 -8.37
N ALA A 274 -0.98 -12.01 -7.88
CA ALA A 274 -2.25 -12.35 -8.52
C ALA A 274 -3.16 -11.11 -8.66
N ARG A 275 -3.19 -10.23 -7.65
CA ARG A 275 -3.91 -8.96 -7.73
C ARG A 275 -3.34 -8.05 -8.81
N LEU A 276 -2.01 -7.94 -8.89
CA LEU A 276 -1.36 -7.13 -9.93
C LEU A 276 -1.64 -7.67 -11.33
N LEU A 277 -1.59 -8.99 -11.53
CA LEU A 277 -1.95 -9.65 -12.80
C LEU A 277 -3.43 -9.43 -13.17
N PHE A 278 -4.33 -9.44 -12.19
CA PHE A 278 -5.74 -9.13 -12.41
C PHE A 278 -5.93 -7.69 -12.89
N ASP A 279 -5.30 -6.72 -12.23
CA ASP A 279 -5.40 -5.30 -12.60
C ASP A 279 -4.74 -5.03 -13.96
N LEU A 280 -3.61 -5.69 -14.25
CA LEU A 280 -2.96 -5.69 -15.57
C LEU A 280 -3.88 -6.26 -16.65
N GLY A 281 -4.52 -7.40 -16.38
CA GLY A 281 -5.51 -8.02 -17.27
C GLY A 281 -6.69 -7.10 -17.57
N GLN A 282 -7.14 -6.30 -16.60
CA GLN A 282 -8.19 -5.30 -16.82
C GLN A 282 -7.74 -4.18 -17.76
N LYS A 283 -6.52 -3.65 -17.59
CA LYS A 283 -5.97 -2.62 -18.48
C LYS A 283 -5.81 -3.15 -19.91
N LEU A 284 -5.23 -4.34 -20.07
CA LEU A 284 -5.09 -4.99 -21.38
C LEU A 284 -6.45 -5.27 -22.04
N GLU A 285 -7.45 -5.74 -21.28
CA GLU A 285 -8.80 -5.97 -21.82
C GLU A 285 -9.45 -4.67 -22.30
N ARG A 286 -9.26 -3.55 -21.58
CA ARG A 286 -9.75 -2.22 -21.98
C ARG A 286 -9.03 -1.70 -23.24
N ALA A 287 -7.75 -2.02 -23.38
CA ALA A 287 -6.95 -1.67 -24.55
C ALA A 287 -7.23 -2.57 -25.78
N GLY A 288 -8.03 -3.63 -25.64
CA GLY A 288 -8.35 -4.56 -26.72
C GLY A 288 -7.37 -5.72 -26.89
N GLU A 289 -6.34 -5.81 -26.05
CA GLU A 289 -5.34 -6.89 -26.05
C GLU A 289 -5.87 -8.16 -25.38
N LEU A 290 -6.87 -8.79 -26.02
CA LEU A 290 -7.68 -9.84 -25.40
C LEU A 290 -6.88 -11.12 -25.06
N VAL A 291 -5.88 -11.48 -25.87
CA VAL A 291 -5.06 -12.69 -25.63
C VAL A 291 -4.20 -12.50 -24.38
N LEU A 292 -3.51 -11.36 -24.27
CA LEU A 292 -2.69 -11.05 -23.10
C LEU A 292 -3.52 -10.82 -21.84
N ALA A 293 -4.69 -10.19 -21.97
CA ALA A 293 -5.64 -10.05 -20.87
C ALA A 293 -6.09 -11.43 -20.34
N ARG A 294 -6.47 -12.34 -21.25
CA ARG A 294 -6.83 -13.73 -20.91
C ARG A 294 -5.68 -14.44 -20.18
N ASP A 295 -4.46 -14.34 -20.70
CA ASP A 295 -3.30 -15.02 -20.11
C ASP A 295 -2.96 -14.45 -18.74
N SER A 296 -3.12 -13.13 -18.54
CA SER A 296 -2.95 -12.48 -17.23
C SER A 296 -4.01 -12.94 -16.23
N TYR A 297 -5.28 -13.05 -16.63
CA TYR A 297 -6.33 -13.59 -15.75
C TYR A 297 -6.14 -15.08 -15.44
N ARG A 298 -5.67 -15.86 -16.42
CA ARG A 298 -5.36 -17.28 -16.23
C ARG A 298 -4.27 -17.46 -15.18
N GLU A 299 -3.26 -16.61 -15.21
CA GLU A 299 -2.14 -16.68 -14.28
C GLU A 299 -2.47 -16.11 -12.90
N ALA A 300 -3.30 -15.06 -12.81
CA ALA A 300 -3.79 -14.52 -11.54
C ALA A 300 -4.65 -15.54 -10.79
N TRP A 301 -5.56 -16.19 -11.51
CA TRP A 301 -6.48 -17.24 -11.03
C TRP A 301 -7.29 -16.94 -9.76
N THR A 302 -7.35 -15.69 -9.31
CA THR A 302 -8.27 -15.27 -8.23
C THR A 302 -9.72 -15.52 -8.64
N PRO A 303 -10.68 -15.61 -7.70
CA PRO A 303 -12.10 -15.82 -8.04
C PRO A 303 -12.65 -14.81 -9.06
N ASP A 304 -12.23 -13.53 -8.95
CA ASP A 304 -12.59 -12.50 -9.93
C ASP A 304 -11.87 -12.69 -11.27
N ALA A 305 -10.58 -13.06 -11.25
CA ALA A 305 -9.80 -13.33 -12.46
C ALA A 305 -10.37 -14.52 -13.24
N ARG A 306 -10.74 -15.62 -12.57
CA ARG A 306 -11.39 -16.80 -13.19
C ARG A 306 -12.67 -16.40 -13.91
N VAL A 307 -13.52 -15.58 -13.28
CA VAL A 307 -14.73 -15.06 -13.93
C VAL A 307 -14.40 -14.24 -15.17
N ARG A 308 -13.37 -13.38 -15.13
CA ARG A 308 -12.96 -12.57 -16.29
C ARG A 308 -12.33 -13.43 -17.40
N TYR A 309 -11.51 -14.41 -17.04
CA TYR A 309 -10.94 -15.40 -17.95
C TYR A 309 -12.04 -16.12 -18.75
N PHE A 310 -13.07 -16.64 -18.07
CA PHE A 310 -14.18 -17.30 -18.77
C PHE A 310 -15.06 -16.36 -19.59
N ARG A 311 -15.19 -15.07 -19.21
CA ARG A 311 -15.84 -14.07 -20.07
C ARG A 311 -15.07 -13.82 -21.36
N LEU A 312 -13.75 -13.87 -21.32
CA LEU A 312 -12.93 -13.75 -22.54
C LEU A 312 -13.01 -15.02 -23.39
N LEU A 313 -12.94 -16.21 -22.78
CA LEU A 313 -13.17 -17.47 -23.51
C LEU A 313 -14.54 -17.51 -24.18
N GLU A 314 -15.61 -17.06 -23.50
CA GLU A 314 -16.96 -16.95 -24.07
C GLU A 314 -17.01 -16.09 -25.35
N LYS A 315 -16.09 -15.12 -25.49
CA LYS A 315 -16.00 -14.22 -26.65
C LYS A 315 -15.06 -14.75 -27.73
N MET A 316 -13.96 -15.41 -27.35
CA MET A 316 -12.82 -15.69 -28.24
C MET A 316 -12.74 -17.14 -28.72
N ALA A 317 -13.31 -18.09 -27.97
CA ALA A 317 -13.17 -19.52 -28.24
C ALA A 317 -14.51 -20.17 -28.62
N PRO A 318 -14.50 -21.27 -29.39
CA PRO A 318 -15.72 -22.03 -29.70
C PRO A 318 -16.44 -22.48 -28.43
N ALA A 319 -17.76 -22.26 -28.37
CA ALA A 319 -18.56 -22.54 -27.17
C ALA A 319 -18.50 -24.01 -26.72
N THR A 320 -18.33 -24.94 -27.67
CA THR A 320 -18.16 -26.38 -27.44
C THR A 320 -16.87 -26.71 -26.68
N GLU A 321 -15.80 -25.93 -26.87
CA GLU A 321 -14.53 -26.09 -26.17
C GLU A 321 -14.57 -25.45 -24.77
N VAL A 322 -15.28 -24.32 -24.63
CA VAL A 322 -15.40 -23.61 -23.35
C VAL A 322 -16.32 -24.34 -22.36
N TRP A 323 -17.35 -25.03 -22.88
CA TRP A 323 -18.37 -25.72 -22.07
C TRP A 323 -17.80 -26.64 -20.96
N PRO A 324 -16.96 -27.64 -21.27
CA PRO A 324 -16.44 -28.53 -20.22
C PRO A 324 -15.55 -27.80 -19.21
N LEU A 325 -14.88 -26.72 -19.62
CA LEU A 325 -14.02 -25.92 -18.75
C LEU A 325 -14.84 -25.12 -17.74
N ILE A 326 -15.92 -24.47 -18.18
CA ILE A 326 -16.76 -23.65 -17.30
C ILE A 326 -17.60 -24.52 -16.34
N GLU A 327 -18.01 -25.73 -16.75
CA GLU A 327 -18.69 -26.67 -15.84
C GLU A 327 -17.79 -27.07 -14.67
N ARG A 328 -16.52 -27.38 -14.96
CA ARG A 328 -15.54 -27.70 -13.93
C ARG A 328 -15.29 -26.51 -13.00
N ALA A 329 -15.05 -25.33 -13.57
CA ALA A 329 -14.77 -24.13 -12.79
C ALA A 329 -15.93 -23.69 -11.89
N GLU A 330 -17.20 -23.81 -12.33
CA GLU A 330 -18.36 -23.53 -11.47
C GLU A 330 -18.44 -24.51 -10.29
N THR A 331 -18.08 -25.78 -10.50
CA THR A 331 -18.09 -26.80 -9.45
C THR A 331 -16.98 -26.54 -8.43
N GLU A 332 -15.78 -26.21 -8.91
CA GLU A 332 -14.58 -25.89 -8.12
C GLU A 332 -14.55 -24.45 -7.59
N ALA A 333 -15.63 -23.66 -7.74
CA ALA A 333 -15.67 -22.30 -7.23
C ALA A 333 -15.54 -22.30 -5.70
N GLU A 334 -14.67 -21.44 -5.17
CA GLU A 334 -14.37 -21.34 -3.73
C GLU A 334 -15.38 -20.48 -2.99
N THR A 335 -16.01 -19.54 -3.70
CA THR A 335 -16.98 -18.59 -3.14
C THR A 335 -18.32 -18.67 -3.85
N ASP A 336 -19.41 -18.41 -3.13
CA ASP A 336 -20.75 -18.37 -3.71
C ASP A 336 -20.90 -17.27 -4.76
N SER A 337 -20.22 -16.13 -4.57
CA SER A 337 -20.18 -15.04 -5.54
C SER A 337 -19.52 -15.46 -6.86
N GLU A 338 -18.41 -16.18 -6.79
CA GLU A 338 -17.76 -16.76 -7.97
C GLU A 338 -18.68 -17.79 -8.65
N ARG A 339 -19.20 -18.76 -7.88
CA ARG A 339 -20.09 -19.81 -8.39
C ARG A 339 -21.28 -19.22 -9.13
N GLN A 340 -21.93 -18.22 -8.55
CA GLN A 340 -23.07 -17.54 -9.16
C GLN A 340 -22.68 -16.84 -10.48
N ARG A 341 -21.53 -16.14 -10.51
CA ARG A 341 -21.06 -15.41 -11.70
C ARG A 341 -20.63 -16.36 -12.82
N LEU A 342 -19.93 -17.45 -12.49
CA LEU A 342 -19.58 -18.51 -13.43
C LEU A 342 -20.84 -19.21 -13.95
N GLY A 343 -21.82 -19.52 -13.09
CA GLY A 343 -23.09 -20.11 -13.51
C GLY A 343 -23.85 -19.26 -14.53
N ARG A 344 -23.82 -17.93 -14.40
CA ARG A 344 -24.39 -17.01 -15.42
C ARG A 344 -23.66 -17.12 -16.76
N ILE A 345 -22.32 -17.25 -16.75
CA ILE A 345 -21.52 -17.45 -17.97
C ILE A 345 -21.81 -18.81 -18.59
N ARG A 346 -21.81 -19.87 -17.78
CA ARG A 346 -22.12 -21.24 -18.19
C ARG A 346 -23.44 -21.33 -18.96
N GLN A 347 -24.49 -20.67 -18.47
CA GLN A 347 -25.80 -20.65 -19.15
C GLN A 347 -25.72 -20.08 -20.57
N ARG A 348 -24.97 -18.99 -20.76
CA ARG A 348 -24.80 -18.38 -22.08
C ARG A 348 -23.94 -19.24 -22.99
N VAL A 349 -22.87 -19.84 -22.46
CA VAL A 349 -22.01 -20.79 -23.20
C VAL A 349 -22.82 -22.02 -23.64
N ALA A 350 -23.66 -22.60 -22.78
CA ALA A 350 -24.53 -23.73 -23.14
C ALA A 350 -25.42 -23.39 -24.33
N LYS A 351 -26.09 -22.23 -24.27
CA LYS A 351 -26.97 -21.75 -25.33
C LYS A 351 -26.21 -21.58 -26.65
N LYS A 352 -25.00 -21.02 -26.62
CA LYS A 352 -24.14 -20.88 -27.81
C LYS A 352 -23.65 -22.24 -28.35
N ALA A 353 -23.45 -23.22 -27.48
CA ALA A 353 -23.01 -24.57 -27.83
C ALA A 353 -24.15 -25.51 -28.27
N GLY A 354 -25.42 -25.08 -28.19
CA GLY A 354 -26.57 -25.95 -28.45
C GLY A 354 -26.82 -27.00 -27.36
N ILE A 355 -26.25 -26.82 -26.17
CA ILE A 355 -26.34 -27.76 -25.04
C ILE A 355 -27.45 -27.32 -24.08
N ARG A 356 -28.25 -28.29 -23.60
CA ARG A 356 -29.27 -28.04 -22.59
C ARG A 356 -28.62 -27.80 -21.22
N ALA A 357 -28.65 -26.55 -20.74
CA ALA A 357 -28.13 -26.22 -19.42
C ALA A 357 -29.03 -26.69 -18.27
N ARG A 358 -28.42 -27.02 -17.12
CA ARG A 358 -29.13 -27.22 -15.84
C ARG A 358 -29.95 -25.97 -15.47
N PRO A 359 -31.20 -26.12 -14.95
CA PRO A 359 -32.03 -25.00 -14.52
C PRO A 359 -31.40 -24.24 -13.34
N LYS A 360 -31.76 -22.95 -13.18
CA LYS A 360 -31.35 -22.14 -12.03
C LYS A 360 -32.05 -22.64 -10.75
N PRO A 361 -31.36 -22.66 -9.59
CA PRO A 361 -32.03 -22.89 -8.33
C PRO A 361 -33.08 -21.79 -8.06
N PRO A 362 -34.19 -22.11 -7.38
CA PRO A 362 -35.19 -21.13 -6.97
C PRO A 362 -34.55 -20.09 -6.05
N VAL A 363 -34.91 -18.82 -6.23
CA VAL A 363 -34.47 -17.71 -5.37
C VAL A 363 -35.44 -17.62 -4.20
N ASN A 364 -34.92 -17.56 -2.97
CA ASN A 364 -35.73 -17.30 -1.78
C ASN A 364 -36.46 -15.96 -1.94
N SER A 365 -37.75 -15.93 -1.66
CA SER A 365 -38.55 -14.69 -1.68
C SER A 365 -38.11 -13.79 -0.53
N LEU A 366 -37.63 -12.58 -0.86
CA LEU A 366 -37.38 -11.55 0.13
C LEU A 366 -38.69 -10.82 0.46
N THR A 367 -38.91 -10.47 1.72
CA THR A 367 -39.98 -9.55 2.09
C THR A 367 -39.62 -8.16 1.56
N VAL A 368 -40.50 -7.60 0.73
CA VAL A 368 -40.32 -6.27 0.13
C VAL A 368 -41.37 -5.34 0.71
N GLN A 369 -40.92 -4.22 1.27
CA GLN A 369 -41.78 -3.11 1.69
C GLN A 369 -41.47 -1.91 0.80
N THR A 370 -42.52 -1.33 0.20
CA THR A 370 -42.42 -0.13 -0.63
C THR A 370 -42.88 1.07 0.19
N LEU A 371 -42.07 2.13 0.22
CA LEU A 371 -42.40 3.41 0.84
C LEU A 371 -42.43 4.49 -0.23
N GLU A 372 -43.45 5.35 -0.20
CA GLU A 372 -43.54 6.53 -1.04
C GLU A 372 -43.18 7.75 -0.17
N LEU A 373 -42.05 8.39 -0.49
CA LEU A 373 -41.50 9.50 0.27
C LEU A 373 -41.40 10.75 -0.62
N PRO A 374 -41.64 11.97 -0.08
CA PRO A 374 -41.46 13.20 -0.85
C PRO A 374 -39.99 13.37 -1.24
N SER A 375 -39.70 13.95 -2.40
CA SER A 375 -38.31 14.20 -2.81
C SER A 375 -37.63 15.19 -1.85
N ALA A 376 -36.49 14.79 -1.29
CA ALA A 376 -35.67 15.62 -0.40
C ALA A 376 -34.20 15.62 -0.86
N PRO A 377 -33.81 16.50 -1.80
CA PRO A 377 -32.46 16.48 -2.42
C PRO A 377 -31.29 16.70 -1.44
N ALA A 378 -31.58 17.27 -0.26
CA ALA A 378 -30.59 17.53 0.77
C ALA A 378 -30.24 16.31 1.64
N VAL A 379 -30.96 15.20 1.50
CA VAL A 379 -30.83 14.00 2.33
C VAL A 379 -30.70 12.76 1.43
N SER A 380 -29.85 11.81 1.82
CA SER A 380 -29.77 10.53 1.12
C SER A 380 -31.06 9.72 1.27
N VAL A 381 -31.36 8.85 0.31
CA VAL A 381 -32.54 7.97 0.36
C VAL A 381 -32.54 7.13 1.63
N GLU A 382 -31.38 6.60 2.01
CA GLU A 382 -31.17 5.74 3.16
C GLU A 382 -31.52 6.46 4.47
N GLN A 383 -31.05 7.71 4.64
CA GLN A 383 -31.38 8.53 5.80
C GLN A 383 -32.86 8.91 5.83
N GLN A 384 -33.46 9.22 4.67
CA GLN A 384 -34.87 9.58 4.59
C GLN A 384 -35.78 8.41 4.99
N VAL A 385 -35.44 7.19 4.54
CA VAL A 385 -36.13 5.96 4.95
C VAL A 385 -35.95 5.73 6.46
N ALA A 386 -34.73 5.89 7.00
CA ALA A 386 -34.47 5.70 8.41
C ALA A 386 -35.29 6.66 9.29
N LEU A 387 -35.33 7.95 8.95
CA LEU A 387 -36.14 8.95 9.64
C LEU A 387 -37.63 8.60 9.60
N THR A 388 -38.15 8.22 8.43
CA THR A 388 -39.57 7.85 8.27
C THR A 388 -39.93 6.63 9.13
N LEU A 389 -39.06 5.62 9.19
CA LEU A 389 -39.28 4.44 10.03
C LEU A 389 -39.19 4.77 11.52
N ALA A 390 -38.33 5.70 11.92
CA ALA A 390 -38.26 6.18 13.30
C ALA A 390 -39.54 6.94 13.70
N ASP A 391 -40.05 7.80 12.82
CA ASP A 391 -41.30 8.56 13.04
C ASP A 391 -42.55 7.67 13.16
N GLN A 392 -42.52 6.47 12.59
CA GLN A 392 -43.58 5.46 12.71
C GLN A 392 -43.60 4.73 14.08
N GLY A 393 -42.84 5.22 15.06
CA GLY A 393 -42.80 4.69 16.43
C GLY A 393 -41.71 3.66 16.69
N GLY A 394 -40.73 3.55 15.78
CA GLY A 394 -39.56 2.68 15.92
C GLY A 394 -38.28 3.41 16.30
N HIS A 395 -37.21 2.66 16.56
CA HIS A 395 -35.85 3.18 16.56
C HIS A 395 -35.15 2.69 15.29
N CYS A 396 -34.71 3.61 14.43
CA CYS A 396 -33.97 3.27 13.23
C CYS A 396 -32.58 3.91 13.29
N PHE A 397 -31.55 3.08 13.09
CA PHE A 397 -30.16 3.52 13.04
C PHE A 397 -29.57 3.16 11.68
N TYR A 398 -29.08 4.16 10.96
CA TYR A 398 -28.36 3.93 9.71
C TYR A 398 -26.91 3.56 10.01
N VAL A 399 -26.63 2.25 9.96
CA VAL A 399 -25.34 1.68 10.37
C VAL A 399 -24.65 0.88 9.27
N GLU A 400 -25.35 0.51 8.20
CA GLU A 400 -24.84 -0.38 7.14
C GLU A 400 -24.04 -1.56 7.72
N ASN A 401 -22.75 -1.67 7.36
CA ASN A 401 -21.84 -2.74 7.74
C ASN A 401 -21.18 -2.46 9.11
N THR A 402 -21.25 -1.22 9.60
CA THR A 402 -20.42 -0.74 10.72
C THR A 402 -20.81 -1.36 12.06
N LEU A 403 -22.10 -1.57 12.30
CA LEU A 403 -22.58 -2.13 13.58
C LEU A 403 -22.10 -3.56 13.76
N PHE A 404 -22.36 -4.45 12.81
CA PHE A 404 -21.98 -5.86 12.94
C PHE A 404 -20.46 -6.04 12.91
N ASN A 405 -19.74 -5.27 12.10
CA ASN A 405 -18.27 -5.26 12.14
C ASN A 405 -17.76 -4.79 13.52
N SER A 406 -18.35 -3.75 14.10
CA SER A 406 -17.92 -3.25 15.41
C SER A 406 -18.24 -4.26 16.53
N LEU A 407 -19.42 -4.88 16.52
CA LEU A 407 -19.76 -5.93 17.47
C LEU A 407 -18.82 -7.14 17.34
N PHE A 408 -18.48 -7.53 16.10
CA PHE A 408 -17.47 -8.55 15.83
C PHE A 408 -16.11 -8.15 16.39
N GLY A 409 -15.62 -6.95 16.07
CA GLY A 409 -14.32 -6.46 16.51
C GLY A 409 -14.19 -6.34 18.02
N LEU A 410 -15.27 -5.99 18.72
CA LEU A 410 -15.34 -5.94 20.18
C LEU A 410 -15.37 -7.35 20.78
N LEU A 411 -16.20 -8.25 20.27
CA LEU A 411 -16.32 -9.62 20.80
C LEU A 411 -15.03 -10.43 20.58
N PHE A 412 -14.43 -10.32 19.39
CA PHE A 412 -13.24 -11.04 18.97
C PHE A 412 -11.93 -10.27 19.21
N TRP A 413 -11.94 -9.24 20.08
CA TRP A 413 -10.74 -8.46 20.39
C TRP A 413 -9.52 -9.33 20.77
N PRO A 414 -9.64 -10.35 21.65
CA PRO A 414 -8.51 -11.22 21.98
C PRO A 414 -7.97 -12.02 20.80
N THR A 415 -8.85 -12.41 19.88
CA THR A 415 -8.51 -13.13 18.64
C THR A 415 -7.75 -12.21 17.68
N ILE A 416 -8.26 -11.00 17.45
CA ILE A 416 -7.66 -10.03 16.52
C ILE A 416 -6.25 -9.65 16.98
N PHE A 417 -6.06 -9.42 18.29
CA PHE A 417 -4.79 -8.96 18.86
C PHE A 417 -3.95 -10.07 19.51
N ALA A 418 -4.20 -11.34 19.16
CA ALA A 418 -3.37 -12.46 19.62
C ALA A 418 -1.91 -12.28 19.16
N PRO A 419 -0.91 -12.42 20.04
CA PRO A 419 0.50 -12.17 19.76
C PRO A 419 1.15 -13.34 18.99
N LEU A 420 0.65 -13.63 17.79
CA LEU A 420 1.19 -14.70 16.95
C LEU A 420 2.40 -14.23 16.12
N PRO A 421 3.38 -15.12 15.86
CA PRO A 421 4.54 -14.79 15.02
C PRO A 421 4.13 -14.23 13.64
N GLY A 422 4.72 -13.10 13.24
CA GLY A 422 4.41 -12.42 11.97
C GLY A 422 3.00 -11.80 11.85
N ALA A 423 2.15 -11.89 12.88
CA ALA A 423 0.88 -11.15 12.91
C ALA A 423 1.10 -9.68 13.30
N PHE A 424 1.96 -9.46 14.30
CA PHE A 424 2.40 -8.15 14.75
C PHE A 424 3.93 -8.12 14.80
N PHE A 425 4.54 -7.03 14.33
CA PHE A 425 5.98 -6.83 14.22
C PHE A 425 6.40 -5.36 14.40
N HIS A 426 5.45 -4.43 14.54
CA HIS A 426 5.68 -3.07 15.08
C HIS A 426 4.46 -2.58 15.89
N PRO A 427 4.61 -1.56 16.75
CA PRO A 427 3.52 -1.05 17.60
C PRO A 427 2.37 -0.36 16.85
N PHE A 428 2.60 0.09 15.62
CA PHE A 428 1.66 0.90 14.83
C PHE A 428 0.72 0.06 13.94
N GLN A 429 0.21 -1.04 14.48
CA GLN A 429 -0.67 -1.97 13.74
C GLN A 429 -2.09 -1.93 14.28
N ALA A 430 -3.03 -1.44 13.46
CA ALA A 430 -4.45 -1.43 13.79
C ALA A 430 -5.05 -2.85 13.84
N GLY A 431 -4.37 -3.84 13.24
CA GLY A 431 -4.75 -5.24 13.25
C GLY A 431 -3.61 -6.12 12.73
N PRO A 432 -3.80 -7.44 12.76
CA PRO A 432 -2.75 -8.38 12.41
C PRO A 432 -2.52 -8.42 10.90
N ALA A 433 -1.26 -8.56 10.47
CA ALA A 433 -0.89 -8.60 9.06
C ALA A 433 -1.43 -9.85 8.31
N ASP A 434 -1.81 -10.89 9.05
CA ASP A 434 -2.40 -12.12 8.51
C ASP A 434 -3.93 -12.12 8.49
N LEU A 435 -4.59 -10.99 8.81
CA LEU A 435 -6.06 -10.92 8.95
C LEU A 435 -6.84 -11.49 7.75
N TYR A 436 -6.33 -11.29 6.54
CA TYR A 436 -6.96 -11.73 5.29
C TYR A 436 -6.28 -12.95 4.66
N ARG A 437 -5.41 -13.65 5.42
CA ARG A 437 -4.81 -14.91 4.97
C ARG A 437 -5.75 -16.07 5.27
N GLU A 438 -5.73 -17.09 4.42
CA GLU A 438 -6.60 -18.27 4.52
C GLU A 438 -6.40 -19.04 5.83
N ASP A 439 -5.18 -19.02 6.38
CA ASP A 439 -4.82 -19.70 7.62
C ASP A 439 -5.17 -18.90 8.89
N PHE A 440 -5.69 -17.67 8.78
CA PHE A 440 -6.00 -16.80 9.93
C PHE A 440 -6.85 -17.53 11.00
N VAL A 441 -7.92 -18.20 10.55
CA VAL A 441 -8.84 -18.96 11.42
C VAL A 441 -8.12 -20.16 12.04
N GLY A 442 -7.34 -20.88 11.24
CA GLY A 442 -6.59 -22.06 11.71
C GLY A 442 -5.60 -21.71 12.81
N ARG A 443 -4.89 -20.57 12.67
CA ARG A 443 -3.90 -20.09 13.63
C ARG A 443 -4.47 -19.60 14.95
N ARG A 444 -5.76 -19.25 14.98
CA ARG A 444 -6.46 -18.67 16.14
C ARG A 444 -7.69 -19.47 16.57
N ARG A 445 -7.72 -20.76 16.25
CA ARG A 445 -8.89 -21.63 16.47
C ARG A 445 -9.38 -21.56 17.92
N GLU A 446 -8.47 -21.69 18.88
CA GLU A 446 -8.80 -21.67 20.31
C GLU A 446 -9.45 -20.34 20.74
N GLN A 447 -8.90 -19.19 20.32
CA GLN A 447 -9.44 -17.87 20.66
C GLN A 447 -10.81 -17.62 19.98
N ILE A 448 -10.98 -18.14 18.76
CA ILE A 448 -12.25 -18.08 18.05
C ILE A 448 -13.30 -18.92 18.78
N GLU A 449 -12.96 -20.16 19.17
CA GLU A 449 -13.84 -21.05 19.92
C GLU A 449 -14.27 -20.45 21.26
N ASP A 450 -13.36 -19.83 22.02
CA ASP A 450 -13.70 -19.09 23.26
C ASP A 450 -14.70 -17.94 23.02
N SER A 451 -14.48 -17.18 21.95
CA SER A 451 -15.36 -16.05 21.59
C SER A 451 -16.75 -16.53 21.17
N LEU A 452 -16.84 -17.67 20.47
CA LEU A 452 -18.10 -18.31 20.10
C LEU A 452 -18.81 -18.92 21.31
N LEU A 453 -18.08 -19.56 22.22
CA LEU A 453 -18.63 -20.10 23.47
C LEU A 453 -19.26 -18.99 24.33
N THR A 454 -18.59 -17.84 24.39
CA THR A 454 -19.11 -16.64 25.08
C THR A 454 -20.43 -16.15 24.47
N LEU A 455 -20.60 -16.30 23.16
CA LEU A 455 -21.84 -15.98 22.46
C LEU A 455 -22.96 -16.95 22.84
N GLU A 456 -22.67 -18.26 22.85
CA GLU A 456 -23.62 -19.31 23.21
C GLU A 456 -24.08 -19.24 24.67
N GLN A 457 -23.17 -18.86 25.59
CA GLN A 457 -23.45 -18.75 27.03
C GLN A 457 -24.20 -17.47 27.42
N GLY A 458 -24.27 -16.47 26.53
CA GLY A 458 -24.96 -15.20 26.77
C GLY A 458 -24.10 -14.09 27.40
N ASP A 459 -22.85 -14.40 27.76
CA ASP A 459 -21.90 -13.45 28.39
C ASP A 459 -21.30 -12.42 27.40
N TYR A 460 -21.57 -12.59 26.10
CA TYR A 460 -21.08 -11.71 25.03
C TYR A 460 -21.39 -10.23 25.27
N ARG A 461 -22.53 -9.91 25.89
CA ARG A 461 -22.93 -8.52 26.17
C ARG A 461 -21.95 -7.84 27.12
N GLN A 462 -21.58 -8.54 28.19
CA GLN A 462 -20.64 -8.02 29.16
C GLN A 462 -19.25 -7.86 28.54
N ARG A 463 -18.79 -8.85 27.75
CA ARG A 463 -17.50 -8.79 27.06
C ARG A 463 -17.43 -7.60 26.09
N ILE A 464 -18.47 -7.41 25.25
CA ILE A 464 -18.55 -6.29 24.32
C ILE A 464 -18.51 -4.94 25.06
N LEU A 465 -19.32 -4.78 26.12
CA LEU A 465 -19.35 -3.54 26.90
C LEU A 465 -18.01 -3.27 27.63
N GLN A 466 -17.38 -4.30 28.16
CA GLN A 466 -16.06 -4.19 28.79
C GLN A 466 -15.00 -3.73 27.79
N HIS A 467 -14.95 -4.33 26.59
CA HIS A 467 -14.03 -3.91 25.55
C HIS A 467 -14.35 -2.51 25.04
N TRP A 468 -15.62 -2.14 24.89
CA TRP A 468 -16.03 -0.79 24.54
C TRP A 468 -15.49 0.25 25.53
N GLN A 469 -15.63 0.00 26.84
CA GLN A 469 -15.17 0.91 27.88
C GLN A 469 -13.64 0.98 27.98
N THR A 470 -12.98 -0.18 27.96
CA THR A 470 -11.53 -0.27 28.21
C THR A 470 -10.68 0.05 26.98
N ARG A 471 -11.22 -0.11 25.77
CA ARG A 471 -10.50 0.03 24.49
C ARG A 471 -11.01 1.18 23.63
N HIS A 472 -11.83 2.08 24.19
CA HIS A 472 -12.35 3.22 23.46
C HIS A 472 -11.25 4.04 22.78
N GLY A 473 -11.42 4.27 21.47
CA GLY A 473 -10.46 5.00 20.64
C GLY A 473 -9.20 4.22 20.25
N VAL A 474 -9.11 2.93 20.58
CA VAL A 474 -8.01 2.06 20.12
C VAL A 474 -8.33 1.54 18.72
N ALA A 475 -7.41 1.72 17.79
CA ALA A 475 -7.51 1.30 16.40
C ALA A 475 -7.79 -0.20 16.31
N ASN A 476 -8.79 -0.55 15.51
CA ASN A 476 -9.22 -1.91 15.23
C ASN A 476 -9.75 -1.95 13.80
N PRO A 477 -9.52 -3.02 13.01
CA PRO A 477 -9.92 -3.06 11.59
C PRO A 477 -11.43 -3.09 11.38
N PHE A 478 -12.20 -3.40 12.44
CA PHE A 478 -13.64 -3.62 12.38
C PHE A 478 -14.45 -2.65 13.23
N VAL A 479 -13.87 -2.08 14.29
CA VAL A 479 -14.59 -1.20 15.22
C VAL A 479 -14.57 0.24 14.72
N HIS A 480 -15.77 0.77 14.51
CA HIS A 480 -15.99 2.17 14.17
C HIS A 480 -16.36 2.93 15.44
N TRP A 481 -15.38 3.64 16.00
CA TRP A 481 -15.61 4.53 17.14
C TRP A 481 -16.37 5.79 16.68
N PRO A 482 -17.26 6.35 17.51
CA PRO A 482 -17.87 7.65 17.26
C PRO A 482 -16.77 8.71 17.18
N ALA A 483 -16.91 9.64 16.22
CA ALA A 483 -16.00 10.79 16.05
C ALA A 483 -16.14 11.81 17.17
#